data_AF-A0A1E5GB86-F1
#
_entry.id   AF-A0A1E5GB86-F1
#
_cell.length_a   1.000
_cell.length_b   1.000
_cell.length_c   1.000
_cell.angle_alpha   90.00
_cell.angle_beta   90.00
_cell.angle_gamma   90.00
#
_symmetry.space_group_name_H-M   'P 1'
#
loop_
_entity.id
_entity.type
_entity.pdbx_description
1 polymer ?
#
loop_
_entity_poly.entity_id
_entity_poly.type
_entity_poly.pdbx_seq_one_letter_code
_entity_poly.pdbx_strand_id
1 'polypeptide(L)'
;MEKLSWRQRFLVKKELKATCQSFRELGYSSVDEKELMHYLVSYRWKKNAPSSIQACREDILHIKPNEFFDYQQLIAQTSSLTLNDWHDLKDLF
;
A
#
# COMPACT_ATOMS: atom_id res chain seq x y z
N MET A 1 5.94 -6.51 13.95
CA MET A 1 5.61 -6.52 12.51
C MET A 1 6.92 -6.59 11.74
N GLU A 2 7.30 -7.77 11.26
CA GLU A 2 8.54 -7.96 10.50
C GLU A 2 8.44 -7.16 9.20
N LYS A 3 9.08 -5.99 9.22
CA LYS A 3 9.21 -5.10 8.08
C LYS A 3 9.96 -5.89 7.00
N LEU A 4 9.34 -6.09 5.83
CA LEU A 4 10.04 -6.53 4.63
C LEU A 4 11.40 -5.83 4.57
N SER A 5 12.47 -6.62 4.60
CA SER A 5 13.83 -6.10 4.57
C SER A 5 14.00 -5.25 3.31
N TRP A 6 14.79 -4.18 3.37
CA TRP A 6 15.05 -3.28 2.23
C TRP A 6 15.36 -4.04 0.93
N ARG A 7 16.02 -5.20 1.06
CA ARG A 7 16.32 -6.12 -0.05
C ARG A 7 15.06 -6.69 -0.71
N GLN A 8 14.07 -7.11 0.07
CA GLN A 8 12.83 -7.67 -0.45
C GLN A 8 11.99 -6.60 -1.18
N ARG A 9 11.98 -5.36 -0.66
CA ARG A 9 11.37 -4.21 -1.36
C ARG A 9 12.02 -3.95 -2.72
N PHE A 10 13.34 -4.09 -2.81
CA PHE A 10 14.06 -3.95 -4.06
C PHE A 10 13.70 -5.06 -5.07
N LEU A 11 13.53 -6.30 -4.59
CA LEU A 11 13.23 -7.46 -5.44
C LEU A 11 11.86 -7.43 -6.11
N VAL A 12 10.88 -6.70 -5.55
CA VAL A 12 9.52 -6.56 -6.08
C VAL A 12 9.27 -5.22 -6.78
N LYS A 13 10.31 -4.37 -6.85
CA LYS A 13 10.21 -3.01 -7.38
C LYS A 13 9.82 -2.99 -8.86
N LYS A 14 10.29 -3.97 -9.63
CA LYS A 14 9.99 -4.07 -11.07
C LYS A 14 8.49 -4.28 -11.28
N GLU A 15 7.89 -5.18 -10.52
CA GLU A 15 6.49 -5.55 -10.60
C GLU A 15 5.58 -4.43 -10.11
N LEU A 16 6.00 -3.71 -9.06
CA LEU A 16 5.32 -2.49 -8.60
C LEU A 16 5.26 -1.44 -9.70
N LYS A 17 6.39 -1.16 -10.34
CA LYS A 17 6.45 -0.18 -11.43
C LYS A 17 5.57 -0.60 -12.62
N ALA A 18 5.59 -1.87 -12.99
CA ALA A 18 4.73 -2.40 -14.05
C ALA A 18 3.24 -2.25 -13.71
N THR A 19 2.87 -2.54 -12.46
CA THR A 19 1.48 -2.40 -11.98
C THR A 19 1.05 -0.93 -11.95
N CYS A 20 1.90 -0.02 -11.44
CA CYS A 20 1.64 1.41 -11.49
C CYS A 20 1.48 1.92 -12.93
N GLN A 21 2.31 1.44 -13.87
CA GLN A 21 2.18 1.79 -15.28
C GLN A 21 0.86 1.27 -15.87
N SER A 22 0.49 0.02 -15.60
CA SER A 22 -0.80 -0.54 -16.02
C SER A 22 -1.97 0.28 -15.48
N PHE A 23 -1.91 0.73 -14.22
CA PHE A 23 -2.96 1.57 -13.65
C PHE A 23 -3.04 2.93 -14.34
N ARG A 24 -1.90 3.53 -14.70
CA ARG A 24 -1.86 4.78 -15.48
C ARG A 24 -2.45 4.61 -16.88
N GLU A 25 -2.17 3.50 -17.54
CA GLU A 25 -2.74 3.16 -18.86
C GLU A 25 -4.27 3.00 -18.80
N LEU A 26 -4.80 2.56 -17.64
CA LEU A 26 -6.24 2.49 -17.37
C LEU A 26 -6.88 3.83 -16.96
N GLY A 27 -6.09 4.92 -16.90
CA GLY A 27 -6.56 6.26 -16.56
C GLY A 27 -6.31 6.69 -15.10
N TYR A 28 -5.71 5.84 -14.28
CA TYR A 28 -5.36 6.14 -12.89
C TYR A 28 -3.97 6.81 -12.80
N SER A 29 -3.90 8.09 -13.16
CA SER A 29 -2.64 8.85 -13.29
C SER A 29 -1.93 9.14 -11.96
N SER A 30 -2.66 9.15 -10.84
CA SER A 30 -2.15 9.54 -9.51
C SER A 30 -1.54 8.39 -8.70
N VAL A 31 -1.33 7.21 -9.29
CA VAL A 31 -0.83 6.04 -8.56
C VAL A 31 0.68 6.16 -8.31
N ASP A 32 1.06 6.09 -7.03
CA ASP A 32 2.45 6.13 -6.54
C ASP A 32 2.96 4.77 -6.06
N GLU A 33 4.21 4.44 -6.41
CA GLU A 33 4.85 3.16 -6.03
C GLU A 33 4.96 2.99 -4.51
N LYS A 34 5.17 4.08 -3.75
CA LYS A 34 5.30 4.03 -2.29
C LYS A 34 3.94 3.76 -1.64
N GLU A 35 2.88 4.36 -2.15
CA GLU A 35 1.52 4.13 -1.68
C GLU A 35 1.07 2.70 -1.95
N LEU A 36 1.38 2.17 -3.14
CA LEU A 36 1.09 0.79 -3.50
C LEU A 36 1.89 -0.20 -2.63
N MET A 37 3.17 0.09 -2.38
CA MET A 37 3.97 -0.67 -1.42
C MET A 37 3.39 -0.60 -0.01
N HIS A 38 2.93 0.56 0.42
CA HIS A 38 2.32 0.73 1.74
C HIS A 38 1.02 -0.09 1.86
N TYR A 39 0.17 -0.07 0.84
CA TYR A 39 -1.02 -0.92 0.74
C TYR A 39 -0.68 -2.42 0.90
N LEU A 40 0.34 -2.89 0.19
CA LEU A 40 0.76 -4.29 0.26
C LEU A 40 1.19 -4.69 1.67
N VAL A 41 2.09 -3.93 2.29
CA VAL A 41 2.66 -4.30 3.60
C VAL A 41 1.68 -4.05 4.75
N SER A 42 0.93 -2.96 4.70
CA SER A 42 0.08 -2.52 5.81
C SER A 42 -1.33 -3.10 5.78
N TYR A 43 -1.81 -3.55 4.61
CA TYR A 43 -3.18 -4.05 4.45
C TYR A 43 -3.21 -5.46 3.86
N ARG A 44 -2.75 -5.64 2.61
CA ARG A 44 -2.93 -6.90 1.86
C ARG A 44 -2.16 -8.07 2.48
N TRP A 45 -0.89 -7.86 2.81
CA TRP A 45 0.00 -8.86 3.40
C TRP A 45 0.03 -8.83 4.93
N LYS A 46 -0.76 -7.96 5.57
CA LYS A 46 -0.78 -7.84 7.04
C LYS A 46 -1.19 -9.14 7.73
N LYS A 47 -2.15 -9.87 7.16
CA LYS A 47 -2.65 -11.15 7.70
C LYS A 47 -2.21 -12.36 6.87
N ASN A 48 -2.11 -12.19 5.54
CA ASN A 48 -1.79 -13.26 4.60
C ASN A 48 -0.58 -12.84 3.76
N ALA A 49 0.60 -12.81 4.39
CA ALA A 49 1.84 -12.54 3.67
C ALA A 49 2.18 -13.74 2.75
N PRO A 50 2.57 -13.50 1.49
CA PRO A 50 3.03 -14.56 0.61
C PRO A 50 4.28 -15.23 1.18
N SER A 51 4.36 -16.57 1.05
CA SER A 51 5.46 -17.37 1.62
C SER A 51 6.78 -17.23 0.87
N SER A 52 6.78 -16.64 -0.33
CA SER A 52 7.95 -16.49 -1.18
C SER A 52 7.95 -15.18 -1.97
N ILE A 53 9.13 -14.71 -2.37
CA ILE A 53 9.27 -13.51 -3.22
C ILE A 53 8.54 -13.67 -4.56
N GLN A 54 8.55 -14.87 -5.14
CA GLN A 54 7.82 -15.13 -6.37
C GLN A 54 6.31 -14.96 -6.18
N ALA A 55 5.76 -15.48 -5.08
CA ALA A 55 4.36 -15.27 -4.74
C ALA A 55 4.04 -13.78 -4.47
N CYS A 56 4.97 -13.02 -3.86
CA CYS A 56 4.80 -11.56 -3.72
C CYS A 56 4.72 -10.86 -5.08
N ARG A 57 5.59 -11.24 -6.03
CA ARG A 57 5.60 -10.67 -7.39
C ARG A 57 4.31 -10.98 -8.13
N GLU A 58 3.87 -12.23 -8.07
CA GLU A 58 2.63 -12.66 -8.69
C GLU A 58 1.43 -11.90 -8.11
N ASP A 59 1.35 -11.78 -6.78
CA ASP A 59 0.27 -11.03 -6.13
C ASP A 59 0.25 -9.55 -6.54
N ILE A 60 1.42 -8.91 -6.66
CA ILE A 60 1.52 -7.52 -7.13
C ILE A 60 0.93 -7.34 -8.52
N LEU A 61 1.26 -8.23 -9.45
CA LEU A 61 0.78 -8.16 -10.83
C LEU A 61 -0.73 -8.40 -10.96
N HIS A 62 -1.35 -9.04 -9.96
CA HIS A 62 -2.78 -9.32 -9.93
C HIS A 62 -3.59 -8.32 -9.09
N ILE A 63 -2.96 -7.28 -8.53
CA ILE A 63 -3.69 -6.22 -7.82
C ILE A 63 -4.62 -5.52 -8.80
N LYS A 64 -5.89 -5.40 -8.42
CA LYS A 64 -6.85 -4.62 -9.19
C LYS A 64 -6.87 -3.16 -8.70
N PRO A 65 -7.08 -2.17 -9.60
CA PRO A 65 -7.14 -0.77 -9.20
C PRO A 65 -8.16 -0.49 -8.10
N ASN A 66 -9.36 -1.10 -8.19
CA ASN A 66 -10.42 -0.90 -7.21
C ASN A 66 -9.98 -1.31 -5.78
N GLU A 67 -9.29 -2.44 -5.63
CA GLU A 67 -8.81 -2.89 -4.31
C GLU A 67 -7.81 -1.90 -3.68
N PHE A 68 -6.97 -1.28 -4.52
CA PHE A 68 -6.04 -0.25 -4.08
C PHE A 68 -6.76 1.05 -3.69
N PHE A 69 -7.70 1.51 -4.51
CA PHE A 69 -8.43 2.76 -4.24
C PHE A 69 -9.41 2.63 -3.07
N ASP A 70 -10.02 1.47 -2.86
CA ASP A 70 -10.84 1.19 -1.67
C ASP A 70 -10.00 1.35 -0.38
N TYR A 71 -8.75 0.87 -0.40
CA TYR A 71 -7.81 1.09 0.69
C TYR A 71 -7.44 2.56 0.85
N GLN A 72 -7.16 3.28 -0.24
CA GLN A 72 -6.86 4.72 -0.16
C GLN A 72 -8.04 5.51 0.44
N GLN A 73 -9.27 5.16 0.08
CA GLN A 73 -10.47 5.76 0.65
C GLN A 73 -10.59 5.46 2.15
N LEU A 74 -10.36 4.21 2.57
CA LEU A 74 -10.36 3.82 3.98
C LEU A 74 -9.30 4.60 4.77
N ILE A 75 -8.10 4.75 4.22
CA ILE A 75 -7.04 5.55 4.84
C ILE A 75 -7.44 7.01 4.91
N ALA A 76 -7.98 7.62 3.86
CA ALA A 76 -8.44 9.01 3.90
C ALA A 76 -9.50 9.25 5.00
N GLN A 77 -10.45 8.32 5.15
CA GLN A 77 -11.50 8.37 6.18
C GLN A 77 -10.96 8.17 7.61
N THR A 78 -9.91 7.37 7.77
CA THR A 78 -9.31 7.08 9.08
C THR A 78 -8.20 8.05 9.44
N SER A 79 -7.58 8.72 8.46
CA SER A 79 -6.51 9.70 8.67
C SER A 79 -7.05 11.07 9.08
N SER A 80 -8.28 11.42 8.70
CA SER A 80 -8.94 12.63 9.21
C SER A 80 -9.19 12.56 10.72
N LEU A 81 -9.29 11.37 11.31
CA LEU A 81 -9.38 11.18 12.76
C LEU A 81 -8.04 11.47 13.45
N THR A 82 -6.90 11.14 12.83
CA THR A 82 -5.60 11.22 13.51
C THR A 82 -5.02 12.64 13.63
N LEU A 83 -5.41 13.59 12.78
CA LEU A 83 -4.92 14.98 12.85
C LEU A 83 -5.65 15.84 13.90
N ASN A 84 -6.96 15.66 14.07
CA ASN A 84 -7.73 16.42 15.08
C ASN A 84 -7.62 15.79 16.48
N ASP A 85 -7.61 14.46 16.59
CA ASP A 85 -7.48 13.79 17.90
C ASP A 85 -6.12 14.07 18.59
N TRP A 86 -5.06 14.36 17.82
CA TRP A 86 -3.76 14.76 18.38
C TRP A 86 -3.75 16.18 18.96
N HIS A 87 -4.64 17.05 18.49
CA HIS A 87 -4.81 18.39 19.04
C HIS A 87 -5.62 18.34 20.33
N ASP A 88 -6.69 17.54 20.38
CA ASP A 88 -7.52 17.37 21.57
C ASP A 88 -6.80 16.63 22.71
N LEU A 89 -5.87 15.71 22.41
CA LEU A 89 -5.07 15.03 23.43
C LEU A 89 -4.01 15.91 24.10
N LYS A 90 -3.66 17.06 23.51
CA LYS A 90 -2.72 18.02 24.11
C LYS A 90 -3.36 18.92 25.15
N ASP A 91 -4.68 19.14 25.10
CA ASP A 91 -5.39 19.95 26.09
C ASP A 91 -5.64 19.21 27.41
N LEU A 92 -5.29 17.92 27.50
CA LEU A 92 -5.47 17.05 28.66
C LEU A 92 -4.20 16.87 29.52
N PHE A 93 -3.08 17.52 29.19
CA PHE A 93 -1.83 17.49 29.97
C PHE A 93 -1.22 18.87 30.18
#